data_AF-A0A852KMY6-F1
#
_entry.id   AF-A0A852KMY6-F1
#
_cell.length_a   1.000
_cell.length_b   1.000
_cell.length_c   1.000
_cell.angle_alpha   90.00
_cell.angle_beta   90.00
_cell.angle_gamma   90.00
#
_symmetry.space_group_name_H-M   'P 1'
#
loop_
_entity.id
_entity.type
_entity.pdbx_description
1 polymer ?
#
loop_
_entity_poly.entity_id
_entity_poly.type
_entity_poly.pdbx_seq_one_letter_code
_entity_poly.pdbx_strand_id
1 'polypeptide(L)'
;MVYGLDQSKMNCDRVFNIFCLYGNVEKVWGGGGGGLGRGEEVWAAETPSPGYPCPPFLPHSVSKQQAIMPGQSYGLEDGSCSYKDFSGSRNNRFSTPEQAAKNRIQHPSNVLHFFNAPLEVTEDNFYEV
;
A
#
# COMPACT_ATOMS: atom_id res chain seq x y z
N MET A 1 -2.53 2.70 -10.32
CA MET A 1 -2.07 1.35 -10.72
C MET A 1 -0.56 1.30 -10.53
N VAL A 2 -0.07 0.17 -10.05
CA VAL A 2 1.32 -0.08 -9.67
C VAL A 2 1.71 -1.39 -10.31
N TYR A 3 2.87 -1.41 -10.95
CA TYR A 3 3.35 -2.55 -11.73
C TYR A 3 4.63 -3.12 -11.13
N GLY A 4 4.96 -4.36 -11.49
CA GLY A 4 6.24 -4.99 -11.12
C GLY A 4 6.37 -5.38 -9.65
N LEU A 5 5.24 -5.59 -8.97
CA LEU A 5 5.20 -6.10 -7.59
C LEU A 5 5.00 -7.61 -7.60
N ASP A 6 5.97 -8.34 -7.03
CA ASP A 6 5.97 -9.80 -6.92
C ASP A 6 4.78 -10.31 -6.09
N GLN A 7 3.82 -10.97 -6.74
CA GLN A 7 2.59 -11.43 -6.11
C GLN A 7 2.80 -12.56 -5.08
N SER A 8 3.92 -13.30 -5.15
CA SER A 8 4.28 -14.31 -4.15
C SER A 8 4.75 -13.69 -2.83
N LYS A 9 5.23 -12.44 -2.89
CA LYS A 9 5.72 -11.68 -1.74
C LYS A 9 4.81 -10.52 -1.36
N MET A 10 3.82 -10.16 -2.16
CA MET A 10 2.99 -8.98 -1.94
C MET A 10 1.54 -9.36 -1.72
N ASN A 11 0.94 -8.76 -0.70
CA ASN A 11 -0.48 -8.84 -0.41
C ASN A 11 -1.05 -7.44 -0.18
N CYS A 12 -2.38 -7.34 0.00
CA CYS A 12 -3.05 -6.05 0.20
C CYS A 12 -2.46 -5.25 1.38
N ASP A 13 -2.06 -5.93 2.46
CA ASP A 13 -1.48 -5.30 3.65
C ASP A 13 -0.07 -4.75 3.39
N ARG A 14 0.77 -5.48 2.65
CA ARG A 14 2.11 -5.03 2.26
C ARG A 14 2.04 -3.83 1.33
N VAL A 15 1.11 -3.83 0.38
CA VAL A 15 0.85 -2.66 -0.47
C VAL A 15 0.38 -1.48 0.37
N PHE A 16 -0.56 -1.68 1.29
CA PHE A 16 -0.99 -0.64 2.22
C PHE A 16 0.20 -0.04 3.01
N ASN A 17 1.09 -0.88 3.54
CA ASN A 17 2.24 -0.43 4.34
C ASN A 17 3.20 0.49 3.56
N ILE A 18 3.34 0.30 2.25
CA ILE A 18 4.16 1.16 1.39
C ILE A 18 3.41 2.45 1.06
N PHE A 19 2.17 2.34 0.61
CA PHE A 19 1.41 3.51 0.11
C PHE A 19 0.91 4.42 1.23
N CYS A 20 0.73 3.92 2.46
CA CYS A 20 0.33 4.73 3.62
C CYS A 20 1.36 5.81 4.02
N LEU A 21 2.60 5.72 3.51
CA LEU A 21 3.65 6.74 3.66
C LEU A 21 3.39 7.96 2.79
N TYR A 22 2.70 7.77 1.67
CA TYR A 22 2.48 8.77 0.64
C TYR A 22 1.07 9.35 0.69
N GLY A 23 0.10 8.66 1.28
CA GLY A 23 -1.26 9.18 1.43
C GLY A 23 -2.16 8.20 2.17
N ASN A 24 -3.42 8.57 2.37
CA ASN A 24 -4.41 7.61 2.85
C ASN A 24 -4.72 6.59 1.75
N VAL A 25 -4.79 5.33 2.13
CA VAL A 25 -5.18 4.23 1.25
C VAL A 25 -6.58 3.80 1.66
N GLU A 26 -7.53 3.89 0.73
CA GLU A 26 -8.92 3.50 0.96
C GLU A 26 -9.17 2.06 0.55
N LYS A 27 -8.69 1.66 -0.62
CA LYS A 27 -8.90 0.31 -1.13
C LYS A 27 -7.65 -0.17 -1.83
N VAL A 28 -7.34 -1.44 -1.64
CA VAL A 28 -6.29 -2.13 -2.37
C VAL A 28 -6.89 -3.30 -3.11
N TRP A 29 -6.49 -3.47 -4.37
CA TRP A 29 -6.81 -4.63 -5.15
C TRP A 29 -5.60 -5.12 -5.94
N GLY A 30 -5.27 -6.40 -5.78
CA GLY A 30 -4.32 -7.14 -6.59
C GLY A 30 -5.07 -7.82 -7.73
N GLY A 31 -5.00 -7.25 -8.92
CA GLY A 31 -5.53 -7.89 -10.12
C GLY A 31 -4.51 -8.83 -10.71
N GLY A 32 -4.86 -10.11 -10.86
CA GLY A 32 -4.21 -10.95 -11.87
C GLY A 32 -4.56 -10.33 -13.22
N GLY A 33 -3.54 -9.89 -13.98
CA GLY A 33 -3.68 -9.04 -15.16
C GLY A 33 -4.90 -9.36 -16.05
N GLY A 34 -5.98 -8.59 -15.88
CA GLY A 34 -7.21 -8.71 -16.67
C GLY A 34 -7.21 -7.84 -17.92
N GLY A 35 -6.03 -7.45 -18.43
CA GLY A 35 -5.87 -6.73 -19.68
C GLY A 35 -5.34 -7.66 -20.76
N LEU A 36 -6.20 -8.09 -21.68
CA LEU A 36 -5.91 -8.74 -22.97
C LEU A 36 -4.42 -9.01 -23.24
N GLY A 37 -3.92 -10.17 -22.80
CA GLY A 37 -2.74 -10.80 -23.38
C GLY A 37 -1.35 -10.36 -22.90
N ARG A 38 -1.21 -9.58 -21.83
CA ARG A 38 0.07 -9.42 -21.13
C ARG A 38 -0.12 -9.83 -19.68
N GLY A 39 0.50 -10.93 -19.28
CA GLY A 39 0.52 -11.43 -17.89
C GLY A 39 1.32 -10.51 -16.96
N GLU A 40 1.01 -9.21 -16.99
CA GLU A 40 1.62 -8.22 -16.13
C GLU A 40 0.73 -8.04 -14.90
N GLU A 41 1.33 -8.25 -13.74
CA GLU A 41 0.73 -8.17 -12.42
C GLU A 41 0.47 -6.69 -12.08
N VAL A 42 -0.77 -6.35 -11.72
CA VAL A 42 -1.17 -4.95 -11.45
C VAL A 42 -1.82 -4.83 -10.09
N TRP A 43 -1.30 -3.92 -9.28
CA TRP A 43 -1.91 -3.51 -8.03
C TRP A 43 -2.58 -2.15 -8.18
N ALA A 44 -3.76 -1.99 -7.61
CA ALA A 44 -4.45 -0.72 -7.52
C ALA A 44 -4.58 -0.32 -6.05
N ALA A 45 -4.21 0.91 -5.74
CA ALA A 45 -4.46 1.55 -4.46
C ALA A 45 -5.25 2.84 -4.72
N GLU A 46 -6.37 3.00 -4.05
CA GLU A 46 -7.23 4.19 -4.11
C GLU A 46 -6.82 5.18 -3.01
N THR A 47 -6.59 6.44 -3.38
CA THR A 47 -6.23 7.52 -2.45
C THR A 47 -7.25 8.66 -2.59
N PRO A 48 -7.83 9.17 -1.50
CA PRO A 48 -8.93 10.14 -1.55
C PRO A 48 -8.51 11.57 -1.91
N SER A 49 -7.21 11.90 -1.79
CA SER A 49 -6.72 13.27 -1.94
C SER A 49 -5.83 13.43 -3.19
N PRO A 50 -6.25 14.24 -4.18
CA PRO A 50 -5.39 14.60 -5.31
C PRO A 50 -4.23 15.47 -4.81
N GLY A 51 -3.00 15.11 -5.16
CA GLY A 51 -1.81 15.94 -4.91
C GLY A 51 -0.75 15.33 -4.01
N TYR A 52 -0.93 14.11 -3.50
CA TYR A 52 0.17 13.41 -2.86
C TYR A 52 1.11 12.77 -3.89
N PRO A 53 2.43 13.04 -3.82
CA PRO A 53 3.45 12.38 -4.60
C PRO A 53 3.29 10.86 -4.59
N CYS A 54 3.20 10.26 -5.77
CA CYS A 54 3.31 8.81 -5.89
C CYS A 54 4.74 8.36 -5.51
N PRO A 55 4.92 7.11 -5.03
CA PRO A 55 6.23 6.59 -4.70
C PRO A 55 7.14 6.63 -5.95
N PRO A 56 8.27 7.36 -5.94
CA PRO A 56 9.07 7.60 -7.14
C PRO A 56 9.83 6.35 -7.65
N PHE A 57 9.83 5.28 -6.86
CA PHE A 57 10.64 4.07 -7.10
C PHE A 57 9.84 2.91 -7.69
N LEU A 58 8.51 3.03 -7.82
CA LEU A 58 7.68 2.00 -8.45
C LEU A 58 7.08 2.53 -9.74
N PRO A 59 7.11 1.76 -10.84
CA PRO A 59 6.39 2.12 -12.05
C PRO A 59 4.89 2.16 -11.73
N HIS A 60 4.29 3.33 -11.90
CA HIS A 60 2.89 3.57 -11.59
C HIS A 60 2.20 4.36 -12.71
N SER A 61 0.89 4.25 -12.78
CA SER A 61 0.04 5.02 -13.69
C SER A 61 -1.29 5.35 -13.01
N VAL A 62 -1.93 6.42 -13.49
CA VAL A 62 -3.31 6.72 -13.07
C VAL A 62 -4.22 5.62 -13.64
N SER A 63 -5.05 5.03 -12.77
CA SER A 63 -6.01 4.01 -13.20
C SER A 63 -7.02 4.58 -14.18
N LYS A 64 -7.41 3.80 -15.19
CA LYS A 64 -8.56 4.14 -16.06
C LYS A 64 -9.91 3.85 -15.38
N GLN A 65 -9.90 3.07 -14.30
CA GLN A 65 -11.10 2.78 -13.50
C GLN A 65 -11.30 3.90 -12.47
N GLN A 66 -12.54 4.39 -12.35
CA GLN A 66 -12.90 5.45 -11.41
C GLN A 66 -12.88 4.98 -9.95
N ALA A 67 -13.11 3.69 -9.71
CA ALA A 67 -13.11 3.10 -8.37
C ALA A 67 -12.71 1.62 -8.43
N ILE A 68 -12.15 1.12 -7.33
CA ILE A 68 -11.87 -0.30 -7.16
C ILE A 68 -13.15 -1.03 -6.73
N MET A 69 -13.53 -2.07 -7.49
CA MET A 69 -14.75 -2.86 -7.25
C MET A 69 -14.42 -4.23 -6.64
N PRO A 70 -15.15 -4.69 -5.60
CA PRO A 70 -14.85 -5.95 -4.89
C PRO A 70 -15.19 -7.23 -5.68
N GLY A 71 -15.94 -7.10 -6.79
CA GLY A 71 -16.55 -8.22 -7.51
C GLY A 71 -15.59 -9.18 -8.22
N GLN A 72 -14.29 -8.90 -8.25
CA GLN A 72 -13.24 -9.76 -8.84
C GLN A 72 -12.13 -10.07 -7.84
N SER A 73 -12.49 -10.25 -6.57
CA SER A 73 -11.56 -10.72 -5.54
C SER A 73 -11.34 -12.23 -5.62
N TYR A 74 -10.13 -12.65 -5.29
CA TYR A 74 -9.70 -14.05 -5.24
C TYR A 74 -8.74 -14.23 -4.05
N GLY A 75 -8.53 -15.47 -3.60
CA GLY A 75 -7.55 -15.77 -2.56
C GLY A 75 -6.13 -15.73 -3.12
N LEU A 76 -5.23 -15.05 -2.40
CA LEU A 76 -3.79 -15.08 -2.64
C LEU A 76 -3.19 -16.37 -2.05
N GLU A 77 -1.94 -16.67 -2.42
CA GLU A 77 -1.23 -17.88 -1.98
C GLU A 77 -1.02 -17.92 -0.46
N ASP A 78 -0.96 -16.76 0.19
CA ASP A 78 -0.86 -16.60 1.65
C ASP A 78 -2.21 -16.76 2.38
N GLY A 79 -3.29 -17.05 1.64
CA GLY A 79 -4.66 -17.16 2.16
C GLY A 79 -5.37 -15.83 2.38
N SER A 80 -4.71 -14.70 2.09
CA SER A 80 -5.33 -13.37 2.18
C SER A 80 -6.16 -13.03 0.94
N CYS A 81 -7.05 -12.04 1.05
CA CYS A 81 -7.89 -11.62 -0.07
C CYS A 81 -7.12 -10.67 -1.00
N SER A 82 -7.26 -10.85 -2.30
CA SER A 82 -6.73 -9.93 -3.32
C SER A 82 -7.45 -8.57 -3.36
N TYR A 83 -8.49 -8.38 -2.56
CA TYR A 83 -9.16 -7.11 -2.32
C TYR A 83 -9.24 -6.82 -0.83
N LYS A 84 -8.93 -5.60 -0.41
CA LYS A 84 -9.13 -5.15 0.97
C LYS A 84 -9.50 -3.67 1.04
N ASP A 85 -10.45 -3.37 1.92
CA ASP A 85 -10.88 -2.00 2.24
C ASP A 85 -10.14 -1.53 3.50
N PHE A 86 -9.47 -0.39 3.37
CA PHE A 86 -8.68 0.31 4.37
C PHE A 86 -9.23 1.71 4.69
N SER A 87 -10.40 2.10 4.18
CA SER A 87 -11.02 3.41 4.44
C SER A 87 -11.14 3.72 5.94
N GLY A 88 -11.47 2.71 6.76
CA GLY A 88 -11.54 2.80 8.22
C GLY A 88 -10.24 2.47 8.97
N SER A 89 -9.11 2.32 8.26
CA SER A 89 -7.85 1.92 8.88
C SER A 89 -7.30 3.02 9.77
N ARG A 90 -7.06 2.70 11.05
CA ARG A 90 -6.39 3.60 12.01
C ARG A 90 -4.95 3.93 11.62
N ASN A 91 -4.36 3.14 10.71
CA ASN A 91 -2.99 3.31 10.24
C ASN A 91 -2.87 4.31 9.08
N ASN A 92 -3.99 4.89 8.62
CA ASN A 92 -3.97 5.98 7.65
C ASN A 92 -3.43 7.26 8.29
N ARG A 93 -2.32 7.77 7.74
CA ARG A 93 -1.50 8.83 8.37
C ARG A 93 -1.95 10.25 8.03
N PHE A 94 -2.85 10.40 7.08
CA PHE A 94 -3.29 11.69 6.54
C PHE A 94 -4.80 11.89 6.74
N SER A 95 -5.41 11.21 7.72
CA SER A 95 -6.86 11.24 7.95
C SER A 95 -7.36 12.61 8.40
N THR A 96 -6.55 13.36 9.16
CA THR A 96 -6.83 14.76 9.51
C THR A 96 -5.71 15.68 9.04
N PRO A 97 -5.98 16.97 8.81
CA PRO A 97 -4.95 17.95 8.43
C PRO A 97 -3.78 18.02 9.43
N GLU A 98 -4.07 17.88 10.73
CA GLU A 98 -3.08 17.94 11.80
C GLU A 98 -2.18 16.69 11.81
N GLN A 99 -2.73 15.52 11.47
CA GLN A 99 -1.95 14.29 11.28
C GLN A 99 -1.12 14.39 10.00
N ALA A 100 -1.72 14.84 8.90
CA ALA A 100 -1.04 15.02 7.62
C ALA A 100 0.17 15.97 7.75
N ALA A 101 0.03 17.08 8.47
CA ALA A 101 1.11 18.05 8.70
C ALA A 101 2.34 17.46 9.41
N LYS A 102 2.17 16.40 10.20
CA LYS A 102 3.27 15.69 10.88
C LYS A 102 3.98 14.70 9.95
N ASN A 103 3.33 14.27 8.88
CA ASN A 103 3.86 13.30 7.94
C ASN A 103 4.56 14.00 6.78
N ARG A 104 5.89 14.11 6.88
CA ARG A 104 6.72 14.53 5.75
C ARG A 104 6.89 13.36 4.80
N ILE A 105 6.67 13.59 3.51
CA ILE A 105 6.89 12.59 2.48
C ILE A 105 8.39 12.30 2.42
N GLN A 106 8.76 11.06 2.73
CA GLN A 106 10.15 10.62 2.76
C GLN A 106 10.53 10.04 1.41
N HIS A 107 11.73 10.39 0.95
CA HIS A 107 12.36 9.68 -0.13
C HIS A 107 12.83 8.30 0.35
N PRO A 108 12.84 7.28 -0.51
CA PRO A 108 13.38 5.96 -0.16
C PRO A 108 14.83 6.09 0.33
N SER A 109 15.11 5.45 1.46
CA SER A 109 16.42 5.41 2.10
C SER A 109 16.67 4.00 2.61
N ASN A 110 17.93 3.64 2.83
CA ASN A 110 18.32 2.41 3.51
C ASN A 110 18.13 2.49 5.04
N VAL A 111 17.65 3.62 5.56
CA VAL A 111 17.36 3.84 6.99
C VAL A 111 15.85 4.05 7.19
N LEU A 112 15.27 3.32 8.13
CA LEU A 112 13.87 3.44 8.53
C LEU A 112 13.72 4.10 9.90
N HIS A 113 12.80 5.05 10.02
CA HIS A 113 12.37 5.60 11.30
C HIS A 113 11.12 4.84 11.78
N PHE A 114 11.24 4.11 12.89
CA PHE A 114 10.10 3.42 13.51
C PHE A 114 9.50 4.26 14.64
N PHE A 115 8.21 4.08 14.87
CA PHE A 115 7.45 4.72 15.93
C PHE A 115 6.58 3.67 16.63
N ASN A 116 6.09 3.97 17.83
CA ASN A 116 5.19 3.10 18.58
C ASN A 116 5.78 1.72 18.93
N ALA A 117 7.09 1.64 19.12
CA ALA A 117 7.71 0.44 19.68
C ALA A 117 7.45 0.38 21.21
N PRO A 118 7.41 -0.83 21.80
CA PRO A 118 7.36 -1.00 23.25
C PRO A 118 8.52 -0.28 23.96
N LEU A 119 8.31 0.14 25.21
CA LEU A 119 9.34 0.82 26.01
C LEU A 119 10.58 -0.05 26.25
N GLU A 120 10.41 -1.37 26.25
CA GLU A 120 11.46 -2.37 26.51
C GLU A 120 12.05 -2.95 25.21
N VAL A 121 11.82 -2.31 24.06
CA VAL A 121 12.33 -2.81 22.78
C VAL A 121 13.87 -2.82 22.75
N THR A 122 14.45 -3.96 22.39
CA THR A 122 15.89 -4.12 22.17
C THR A 122 16.19 -4.43 20.70
N GLU A 123 17.46 -4.38 20.33
CA GLU A 123 17.90 -4.72 18.97
C GLU A 123 17.57 -6.18 18.63
N ASP A 124 17.71 -7.09 19.59
CA ASP A 124 17.42 -8.52 19.43
C ASP A 124 15.98 -8.77 18.98
N ASN A 125 15.02 -7.99 19.48
CA ASN A 125 13.62 -8.10 19.07
C ASN A 125 13.41 -7.84 17.57
N PHE A 126 14.27 -7.04 16.93
CA PHE A 126 14.16 -6.76 15.49
C PHE A 126 14.79 -7.86 14.62
N TYR A 127 15.68 -8.68 15.17
CA TYR A 127 16.26 -9.83 14.46
C TYR A 127 15.35 -11.06 14.46
N GLU A 128 14.37 -11.12 15.35
CA GLU A 128 13.42 -12.24 15.47
C GLU A 128 12.22 -12.16 14.51
N VAL A 129 12.07 -11.05 13.76
CA VAL A 129 10.90 -10.72 12.92
C VAL A 129 11.05 -11.17 11.48
#